data_AF-T1B0E5-F1
#
_entry.id   AF-T1B0E5-F1
#
_cell.length_a   1.000
_cell.length_b   1.000
_cell.length_c   1.000
_cell.angle_alpha   90.00
_cell.angle_beta   90.00
_cell.angle_gamma   90.00
#
_symmetry.space_group_name_H-M   'P 1'
#
loop_
_entity.id
_entity.type
_entity.pdbx_description
1 polymer ?
#
loop_
_entity_poly.entity_id
_entity_poly.type
_entity_poly.pdbx_seq_one_letter_code
_entity_poly.pdbx_strand_id
1 'polypeptide(L)'
;MMGGPGGPPPDLANAEIVDYQPLEGDGKLRLKLKDGSIIEVRLEIMNILRAGNDANTGLPTYIVQSAPLVRLVECPKELRKTPLRPGAKEGKSIPGFG
;
A
#
# COMPACT_ATOMS: atom_id res chain seq x y z
N MET A 1 11.40 27.45 -24.93
CA MET A 1 11.28 26.69 -23.67
C MET A 1 11.73 25.28 -23.99
N MET A 2 12.91 24.86 -23.50
CA MET A 2 13.41 23.49 -23.69
C MET A 2 12.65 22.55 -22.76
N GLY A 3 12.02 21.50 -23.30
CA GLY A 3 11.49 20.40 -22.52
C GLY A 3 12.62 19.66 -21.83
N GLY A 4 12.44 19.32 -20.55
CA GLY A 4 13.36 18.44 -19.83
C GLY A 4 13.43 17.05 -20.46
N PRO A 5 14.32 16.17 -19.98
CA PRO A 5 14.60 14.86 -20.58
C PRO A 5 13.44 13.84 -20.50
N GLY A 6 12.22 14.28 -20.17
CA GLY A 6 11.02 13.46 -20.27
C GLY A 6 10.43 13.65 -21.66
N GLY A 7 10.27 12.56 -22.40
CA GLY A 7 9.43 12.54 -23.59
C GLY A 7 8.01 13.05 -23.31
N PRO A 8 7.17 13.19 -24.35
CA PRO A 8 5.78 13.59 -24.15
C PRO A 8 5.12 12.71 -23.08
N PRO A 9 4.30 13.29 -22.18
CA PRO A 9 3.60 12.52 -21.17
C PRO A 9 2.79 11.41 -21.85
N PRO A 10 2.73 10.20 -21.24
CA PRO A 10 2.06 9.07 -21.85
C PRO A 10 0.60 9.42 -22.15
N ASP A 11 0.14 9.02 -23.34
CA ASP A 11 -1.23 9.28 -23.79
C ASP A 11 -2.19 8.34 -23.05
N LEU A 12 -2.75 8.86 -21.95
CA LEU A 12 -3.75 8.17 -21.15
C LEU A 12 -5.08 7.98 -21.87
N ALA A 13 -5.37 8.78 -22.91
CA ALA A 13 -6.67 8.73 -23.58
C ALA A 13 -6.87 7.43 -24.38
N ASN A 14 -5.77 6.85 -24.87
CA ASN A 14 -5.77 5.61 -25.64
C ASN A 14 -5.17 4.43 -24.85
N ALA A 15 -5.03 4.57 -23.53
CA ALA A 15 -4.45 3.53 -22.71
C ALA A 15 -5.44 2.38 -22.47
N GLU A 16 -4.97 1.15 -22.67
CA GLU A 16 -5.80 -0.06 -22.53
C GLU A 16 -5.41 -0.82 -21.27
N ILE A 17 -6.40 -1.29 -20.51
CA ILE A 17 -6.17 -2.21 -19.38
C ILE A 17 -5.66 -3.54 -19.93
N VAL A 18 -4.63 -4.08 -19.29
CA VAL A 18 -3.98 -5.33 -19.67
C VAL A 18 -4.13 -6.33 -18.52
N ASP A 19 -4.53 -7.56 -18.87
CA ASP A 19 -4.53 -8.68 -17.94
C ASP A 19 -3.11 -9.09 -17.58
N TYR A 20 -2.92 -9.53 -16.34
CA TYR A 20 -1.61 -9.94 -15.85
C TYR A 20 -1.71 -11.14 -14.90
N GLN A 21 -0.62 -11.88 -14.80
CA GLN A 21 -0.43 -12.92 -13.81
C GLN A 21 0.88 -12.66 -13.05
N PRO A 22 0.86 -12.66 -11.70
CA PRO A 22 2.10 -12.59 -10.94
C PRO A 22 3.02 -13.78 -11.27
N LEU A 23 4.27 -13.49 -11.63
CA LEU A 23 5.27 -14.53 -11.91
C LEU A 23 6.01 -14.99 -10.64
N GLU A 24 6.13 -14.12 -9.65
CA GLU A 24 6.78 -14.38 -8.36
C GLU A 24 5.79 -14.17 -7.21
N GLY A 25 6.21 -14.52 -5.99
CA GLY A 25 5.37 -14.57 -4.78
C GLY A 25 4.63 -13.26 -4.43
N ASP A 26 3.93 -13.25 -3.31
CA ASP A 26 2.98 -12.18 -2.97
C ASP A 26 3.59 -10.80 -2.63
N GLY A 27 4.91 -10.65 -2.71
CA GLY A 27 5.63 -9.38 -2.57
C GLY A 27 5.57 -8.76 -1.18
N LYS A 28 5.26 -9.55 -0.14
CA LYS A 28 5.15 -9.06 1.24
C LYS A 28 6.52 -8.75 1.86
N LEU A 29 6.65 -7.56 2.41
CA LEU A 29 7.77 -7.11 3.21
C LEU A 29 7.35 -7.00 4.68
N ARG A 30 8.00 -7.75 5.56
CA ARG A 30 7.80 -7.63 7.02
C ARG A 30 8.91 -6.81 7.64
N LEU A 31 8.53 -5.79 8.41
CA LEU A 31 9.45 -4.86 9.05
C LEU A 31 9.20 -4.83 10.56
N LYS A 32 10.25 -5.04 11.34
CA LYS A 32 10.24 -4.77 12.78
C LYS A 32 10.63 -3.32 13.00
N LEU A 33 9.74 -2.55 13.61
CA LEU A 33 9.98 -1.14 13.94
C LEU A 33 10.78 -1.02 15.24
N LYS A 34 11.40 0.14 15.44
CA LYS A 34 12.22 0.42 16.65
C LYS A 34 11.42 0.30 17.95
N ASP A 35 10.11 0.55 17.89
CA ASP A 35 9.22 0.45 19.05
C ASP A 35 8.81 -0.99 19.38
N GLY A 36 9.21 -1.98 18.57
CA GLY A 36 8.89 -3.39 18.74
C GLY A 36 7.71 -3.88 17.90
N SER A 37 6.97 -2.98 17.24
CA SER A 37 5.87 -3.34 16.33
C SER A 37 6.38 -4.11 15.12
N ILE A 38 5.55 -4.99 14.57
CA ILE A 38 5.81 -5.63 13.29
C ILE A 38 4.73 -5.18 12.31
N ILE A 39 5.14 -4.60 11.19
CA ILE A 39 4.24 -4.29 10.07
C ILE A 39 4.55 -5.21 8.89
N GLU A 40 3.53 -5.45 8.08
CA GLU A 40 3.62 -6.12 6.80
C GLU A 40 3.15 -5.14 5.73
N VAL A 41 3.97 -4.96 4.69
CA VAL A 41 3.70 -4.09 3.56
C VAL A 41 3.64 -4.94 2.32
N ARG A 42 2.59 -4.80 1.52
CA ARG A 42 2.45 -5.40 0.19
C ARG A 42 2.07 -4.32 -0.80
N LEU A 43 2.62 -4.39 -2.01
CA LEU A 43 2.13 -3.55 -3.10
C LEU A 43 0.91 -4.23 -3.73
N GLU A 44 -0.24 -3.56 -3.71
CA GLU A 44 -1.43 -4.02 -4.40
C GLU A 44 -1.47 -3.39 -5.79
N ILE A 45 -1.46 -4.24 -6.83
CA ILE A 45 -1.62 -3.80 -8.22
C ILE A 45 -3.12 -3.71 -8.51
N MET A 46 -3.58 -2.51 -8.83
CA MET A 46 -4.98 -2.29 -9.20
C MET A 46 -5.20 -2.55 -10.67
N ASN A 47 -4.42 -1.86 -11.53
CA ASN A 47 -4.47 -1.99 -12.98
C ASN A 47 -3.07 -1.85 -13.58
N ILE A 48 -2.85 -2.52 -14.70
CA ILE A 48 -1.73 -2.23 -15.60
C ILE A 48 -2.35 -1.73 -16.91
N LEU A 49 -1.90 -0.56 -17.37
CA LEU A 49 -2.33 0.02 -18.62
C LEU A 49 -1.19 0.03 -19.63
N ARG A 50 -1.45 -0.30 -20.88
CA ARG A 50 -0.52 -0.08 -22.00
C ARG A 50 -0.84 1.25 -22.67
N ALA A 51 0.10 2.18 -22.65
CA ALA A 51 -0.05 3.55 -23.14
C ALA A 51 0.86 3.80 -24.36
N GLY A 52 0.59 3.05 -25.43
CA GLY A 52 1.36 3.14 -26.68
C GLY A 52 2.80 2.63 -26.55
N ASN A 53 3.68 3.16 -27.40
CA ASN A 53 5.09 2.77 -27.46
C ASN A 53 5.98 4.00 -27.31
N ASP A 54 7.12 3.83 -26.66
CA ASP A 54 8.17 4.84 -26.58
C ASP A 54 8.68 5.19 -28.00
N ALA A 55 8.77 6.49 -28.30
CA ALA A 55 9.06 6.97 -29.65
C ALA A 55 10.50 6.72 -30.11
N ASN A 56 11.44 6.51 -29.18
CA ASN A 56 12.86 6.32 -29.51
C ASN A 56 13.20 4.84 -29.71
N THR A 57 12.56 3.96 -28.94
CA THR A 57 12.87 2.53 -28.88
C THR A 57 11.81 1.66 -29.56
N GLY A 58 10.59 2.18 -29.73
CA GLY A 58 9.45 1.42 -30.23
C GLY A 58 8.92 0.39 -29.23
N LEU A 59 9.42 0.35 -27.99
CA LEU A 59 8.96 -0.58 -26.96
C LEU A 59 7.66 -0.11 -26.32
N PRO A 60 6.75 -1.02 -25.90
CA PRO A 60 5.51 -0.64 -25.25
C PRO A 60 5.77 0.07 -23.92
N THR A 61 5.03 1.15 -23.69
CA THR A 61 5.02 1.89 -22.42
C THR A 61 3.87 1.39 -21.55
N TYR A 62 4.17 1.04 -20.31
CA TYR A 62 3.16 0.61 -19.34
C TYR A 62 3.04 1.60 -18.18
N ILE A 63 1.82 1.76 -17.69
CA ILE A 63 1.50 2.51 -16.47
C ILE A 63 0.93 1.52 -15.47
N VAL A 64 1.55 1.47 -14.29
CA VAL A 64 1.09 0.62 -13.19
C VAL A 64 0.39 1.48 -12.16
N GLN A 65 -0.90 1.23 -11.97
CA GLN A 65 -1.66 1.80 -10.87
C GLN A 65 -1.57 0.85 -9.68
N SER A 66 -0.99 1.33 -8.58
CA SER A 66 -0.74 0.52 -7.40
C SER A 66 -0.83 1.33 -6.12
N ALA A 67 -1.18 0.67 -5.02
CA ALA A 67 -1.17 1.26 -3.69
C ALA A 67 -0.49 0.33 -2.68
N PRO A 68 0.30 0.85 -1.73
CA PRO A 68 0.80 0.03 -0.63
C PRO A 68 -0.34 -0.34 0.32
N LEU A 69 -0.52 -1.64 0.56
CA LEU A 69 -1.33 -2.17 1.64
C LEU A 69 -0.44 -2.41 2.86
N VAL A 70 -0.69 -1.68 3.95
CA VAL A 70 0.07 -1.78 5.20
C VAL A 70 -0.78 -2.38 6.29
N ARG A 71 -0.29 -3.44 6.93
CA ARG A 71 -0.95 -4.13 8.04
C ARG A 71 -0.05 -4.15 9.27
N LEU A 72 -0.60 -3.76 10.43
CA LEU A 72 0.02 -4.01 11.73
C LEU A 72 -0.16 -5.49 12.09
N VAL A 73 0.94 -6.21 12.20
CA VAL A 73 0.96 -7.65 12.52
C VAL A 73 1.13 -7.86 14.02
N GLU A 74 2.06 -7.12 14.63
CA GLU A 74 2.31 -7.19 16.06
C GLU A 74 2.42 -5.78 16.64
N CYS A 75 1.81 -5.59 17.82
CA CYS A 75 1.82 -4.35 18.56
C CYS A 75 2.20 -4.63 20.02
N PRO A 76 3.33 -4.07 20.51
CA PRO A 76 3.72 -4.09 21.92
C PRO A 76 2.58 -3.63 22.84
N LYS A 77 2.46 -4.24 24.02
CA LYS A 77 1.33 -3.98 24.94
C LYS A 77 1.35 -2.54 25.44
N GLU A 78 2.53 -1.98 25.60
CA GLU A 78 2.81 -0.63 26.10
C GLU A 78 2.27 0.44 25.14
N LEU A 79 2.13 0.11 23.84
CA LEU A 79 1.57 1.00 22.83
C LEU A 79 0.05 0.88 22.68
N ARG A 80 -0.56 -0.15 23.29
CA ARG A 80 -2.01 -0.36 23.19
C ARG A 80 -2.74 0.59 24.12
N LYS A 81 -3.54 1.48 23.54
CA LYS A 81 -4.50 2.29 24.30
C LYS A 81 -5.81 1.52 24.43
N THR A 82 -6.42 1.58 25.61
CA THR A 82 -7.80 1.13 25.78
C THR A 82 -8.67 1.94 24.83
N PRO A 83 -9.44 1.29 23.94
CA PRO A 83 -10.34 2.01 23.06
C PRO A 83 -11.32 2.79 23.92
N LEU A 84 -11.39 4.11 23.71
CA LEU A 84 -12.43 4.96 24.28
C LEU A 84 -13.75 4.53 23.64
N ARG A 85 -14.46 3.59 24.27
CA ARG A 85 -15.85 3.36 23.88
C ARG A 85 -16.61 4.64 24.23
N PRO A 86 -17.44 5.20 23.33
CA PRO A 86 -18.43 6.19 23.72
C PRO A 86 -19.31 5.56 24.81
N GLY A 87 -19.14 6.00 26.06
CA GLY A 87 -19.88 5.47 27.22
C GLY A 87 -19.10 4.58 28.20
N ALA A 88 -17.79 4.36 28.03
CA ALA A 88 -16.97 3.78 29.09
C ALA A 88 -16.81 4.78 30.23
N LYS A 89 -17.74 4.77 31.20
CA LYS A 89 -17.58 5.51 32.46
C LYS A 89 -16.28 5.07 33.13
N GLU A 90 -15.46 6.04 33.53
CA GLU A 90 -14.26 5.83 34.35
C GLU A 90 -14.58 4.90 35.53
N GLY A 91 -13.66 3.96 35.75
CA GLY A 91 -13.87 2.79 36.58
C GLY A 91 -14.39 3.12 37.98
N LYS A 92 -15.56 2.57 38.30
CA LYS A 92 -15.82 2.12 39.67
C LYS A 92 -15.40 0.65 39.74
N SER A 93 -14.42 0.37 40.60
CA SER A 93 -14.11 -0.98 41.05
C SER A 93 -15.42 -1.65 41.51
N ILE A 94 -15.72 -2.83 40.96
CA ILE A 94 -16.79 -3.67 41.47
C ILE A 94 -16.16 -4.54 42.55
N PRO A 95 -16.46 -4.34 43.85
CA PRO A 95 -16.00 -5.23 44.89
C PRO A 95 -16.85 -6.51 44.86
N GLY A 96 -16.20 -7.66 44.93
CA GLY A 96 -16.86 -8.93 45.25
C GLY A 96 -17.09 -9.86 44.07
N PHE A 97 -16.05 -10.63 43.75
CA PHE A 97 -16.22 -12.06 43.51
C PHE A 97 -15.22 -12.78 44.42
N GLY A 98 -15.75 -13.39 45.48
CA GLY A 98 -15.09 -14.48 46.20
C GLY A 98 -15.43 -15.82 45.57
#